data_AF-A0A6I9WQI7-F1
#
_entry.id   AF-A0A6I9WQI7-F1
#
_cell.length_a   1.000
_cell.length_b   1.000
_cell.length_c   1.000
_cell.angle_alpha   90.00
_cell.angle_beta   90.00
_cell.angle_gamma   90.00
#
_symmetry.space_group_name_H-M   'P 1'
#
loop_
_entity.id
_entity.type
_entity.pdbx_description
1 polymer ?
#
loop_
_entity_poly.entity_id
_entity_poly.type
_entity_poly.pdbx_seq_one_letter_code
_entity_poly.pdbx_strand_id
1 'polypeptide(L)'
;MIAVLTRRASGGEHIRKCLSRILDRRDLSAVVVKKAKMSKLTPEEREQNLSPLLSTGWTVQANRDAIYKEFVFKNFNEAFGFMTKVALQAEKMDHHPEWFNVYNKVNITLSSHDVNGLSQRDVKLATFINKVASTTGN
;
A
#
# COMPACT_ATOMS: atom_id res chain seq x y z
N MET A 1 -36.57 35.38 -60.96
CA MET A 1 -37.34 35.92 -59.81
C MET A 1 -38.35 34.86 -59.39
N ILE A 2 -38.62 34.71 -58.07
CA ILE A 2 -39.58 33.80 -57.40
C ILE A 2 -39.01 32.38 -57.13
N ALA A 3 -38.40 32.11 -55.97
CA ALA A 3 -38.95 31.85 -54.62
C ALA A 3 -39.56 30.44 -54.46
N VAL A 4 -38.79 29.51 -53.89
CA VAL A 4 -39.32 28.25 -53.33
C VAL A 4 -39.56 28.45 -51.84
N LEU A 5 -40.83 28.26 -51.46
CA LEU A 5 -41.39 28.44 -50.13
C LEU A 5 -40.90 27.41 -49.13
N THR A 6 -40.85 27.90 -47.89
CA THR A 6 -40.60 27.27 -46.61
C THR A 6 -41.58 26.14 -46.26
N ARG A 7 -41.10 25.14 -45.50
CA ARG A 7 -41.79 24.62 -44.31
C ARG A 7 -40.78 24.10 -43.28
N ARG A 8 -40.88 24.66 -42.06
CA ARG A 8 -40.20 24.24 -40.83
C ARG A 8 -40.83 22.94 -40.30
N ALA A 9 -40.01 22.07 -39.71
CA ALA A 9 -40.43 21.17 -38.65
C ALA A 9 -39.56 21.45 -37.42
N SER A 10 -40.21 22.01 -36.40
CA SER A 10 -39.72 22.22 -35.03
C SER A 10 -40.09 20.98 -34.20
N GLY A 11 -39.19 20.52 -33.32
CA GLY A 11 -39.54 19.45 -32.38
C GLY A 11 -38.36 18.66 -31.76
N GLY A 12 -37.11 19.02 -32.03
CA GLY A 12 -35.92 18.34 -31.50
C GLY A 12 -35.39 18.86 -30.17
N GLU A 13 -36.20 19.53 -29.34
CA GLU A 13 -35.72 20.23 -28.14
C GLU A 13 -36.07 19.55 -26.82
N HIS A 14 -36.95 18.53 -26.82
CA HIS A 14 -37.37 17.88 -25.57
C HIS A 14 -36.53 16.67 -25.14
N ILE A 15 -35.76 16.04 -26.05
CA ILE A 15 -34.88 14.92 -25.68
C ILE A 15 -33.54 15.43 -25.10
N ARG A 16 -33.15 16.69 -25.37
CA ARG A 16 -31.91 17.26 -24.82
C ARG A 16 -32.00 17.65 -23.34
N LYS A 17 -33.21 17.80 -22.78
CA LYS A 17 -33.37 18.29 -21.39
C LYS A 17 -33.43 17.17 -20.34
N CYS A 18 -33.54 15.91 -20.74
CA CYS A 18 -33.46 14.77 -19.81
C CYS A 18 -32.08 14.09 -19.79
N LEU A 19 -31.18 14.40 -20.74
CA LEU A 19 -29.80 13.92 -20.75
C LEU A 19 -28.77 14.90 -20.15
N SER A 20 -29.16 16.12 -19.79
CA SER A 20 -28.27 17.11 -19.18
C SER A 20 -28.17 17.00 -17.65
N ARG A 21 -28.78 15.98 -17.04
CA ARG A 21 -28.67 15.69 -15.59
C ARG A 21 -27.77 14.48 -15.25
N ILE A 22 -27.15 13.83 -16.23
CA ILE A 22 -26.23 12.68 -16.02
C ILE A 22 -24.83 12.95 -16.64
N LEU A 23 -24.45 14.22 -16.77
CA LEU A 23 -23.10 14.61 -17.22
C LEU A 23 -22.50 15.70 -16.33
N ASP A 24 -22.51 15.49 -15.01
CA ASP A 24 -21.41 16.04 -14.19
C ASP A 24 -20.27 15.03 -14.15
N ARG A 25 -19.67 14.81 -15.33
CA ARG A 25 -18.46 13.98 -15.53
C ARG A 25 -17.18 14.80 -15.40
N ARG A 26 -17.23 15.97 -14.73
CA ARG A 26 -16.07 16.86 -14.59
C ARG A 26 -15.36 16.76 -13.24
N ASP A 27 -15.82 15.92 -12.33
CA ASP A 27 -15.17 15.71 -11.03
C ASP A 27 -14.69 14.27 -10.76
N LEU A 28 -14.82 13.36 -11.74
CA LEU A 28 -14.31 11.99 -11.57
C LEU A 28 -12.84 11.84 -11.95
N SER A 29 -12.26 12.77 -12.70
CA SER A 29 -10.85 12.71 -13.14
C SER A 29 -9.86 13.13 -12.07
N ALA A 30 -10.26 13.92 -11.07
CA ALA A 30 -9.42 14.24 -9.91
C ALA A 30 -9.44 13.12 -8.86
N VAL A 31 -10.52 12.33 -8.83
CA VAL A 31 -10.64 11.09 -8.05
C VAL A 31 -9.95 9.90 -8.74
N VAL A 32 -9.48 10.07 -9.99
CA VAL A 32 -8.45 9.19 -10.58
C VAL A 32 -7.16 9.43 -9.79
N VAL A 33 -7.10 8.74 -8.66
CA VAL A 33 -5.97 8.46 -7.80
C VAL A 33 -4.67 8.68 -8.58
N LYS A 34 -4.01 9.82 -8.36
CA LYS A 34 -2.57 9.89 -8.55
C LYS A 34 -2.02 8.76 -7.69
N LYS A 35 -1.67 7.63 -8.32
CA LYS A 35 -0.86 6.59 -7.68
C LYS A 35 0.44 7.29 -7.31
N ALA A 36 0.52 7.78 -6.08
CA ALA A 36 1.69 8.49 -5.60
C ALA A 36 2.87 7.53 -5.80
N LYS A 37 3.88 8.01 -6.52
CA LYS A 37 5.14 7.29 -6.65
C LYS A 37 5.64 7.04 -5.23
N MET A 38 5.98 5.79 -4.90
CA MET A 38 6.52 5.45 -3.58
C MET A 38 7.71 6.36 -3.28
N SER A 39 7.76 6.91 -2.07
CA SER A 39 8.81 7.80 -1.58
C SER A 39 9.38 7.27 -0.27
N LYS A 40 10.59 7.73 0.07
CA LYS A 40 11.15 7.55 1.41
C LYS A 40 10.27 8.25 2.44
N LEU A 41 10.23 7.70 3.66
CA LEU A 41 9.58 8.33 4.80
C LEU A 41 10.29 9.64 5.18
N THR A 42 9.51 10.70 5.37
CA THR A 42 10.00 11.97 5.95
C THR A 42 10.36 11.81 7.43
N PRO A 43 11.12 12.74 8.05
CA PRO A 43 11.39 12.70 9.49
C PRO A 43 10.11 12.62 10.35
N GLU A 44 9.08 13.38 9.99
CA GLU A 44 7.79 13.41 10.68
C GLU A 44 7.05 12.08 10.52
N GLU A 45 7.03 11.53 9.31
CA GLU A 45 6.44 10.21 9.05
C GLU A 45 7.20 9.10 9.80
N ARG A 46 8.52 9.20 9.95
CA ARG A 46 9.31 8.23 10.74
C ARG A 46 8.92 8.28 12.20
N GLU A 47 8.83 9.47 12.78
CA GLU A 47 8.43 9.64 14.18
C GLU A 47 7.05 9.03 14.43
N GLN A 48 6.08 9.30 13.56
CA GLN A 48 4.71 8.81 13.72
C GLN A 48 4.59 7.29 13.47
N ASN A 49 5.22 6.80 12.39
CA ASN A 49 4.99 5.44 11.92
C ASN A 49 5.95 4.40 12.51
N LEU A 50 7.17 4.79 12.89
CA LEU A 50 8.15 3.86 13.46
C LEU A 50 8.00 3.72 14.97
N SER A 51 7.56 4.76 15.69
CA SER A 51 7.43 4.70 17.16
C SER A 51 6.66 3.46 17.66
N PRO A 52 5.51 3.08 17.07
CA PRO A 52 4.80 1.86 17.47
C PRO A 52 5.56 0.56 17.14
N LEU A 53 6.39 0.55 16.09
CA LEU A 53 7.20 -0.61 15.74
C LEU A 53 8.40 -0.75 16.69
N LEU A 54 9.05 0.38 17.02
CA LEU A 54 10.19 0.40 17.93
C LEU A 54 9.81 -0.09 19.33
N SER A 55 8.63 0.28 19.84
CA SER A 55 8.13 -0.21 21.13
C SER A 55 7.85 -1.71 21.15
N THR A 56 7.72 -2.34 19.98
CA THR A 56 7.55 -3.80 19.84
C THR A 56 8.86 -4.53 19.53
N GLY A 57 10.01 -3.87 19.67
CA GLY A 57 11.33 -4.49 19.51
C GLY A 57 11.91 -4.46 18.09
N TRP A 58 11.32 -3.70 17.16
CA TRP A 58 12.03 -3.33 15.94
C TRP A 58 13.12 -2.30 16.25
N THR A 59 14.22 -2.34 15.51
CA THR A 59 15.32 -1.36 15.63
C THR A 59 15.67 -0.78 14.27
N VAL A 60 16.15 0.46 14.25
CA VAL A 60 16.72 1.07 13.03
C VAL A 60 18.16 0.61 12.90
N GLN A 61 18.57 0.18 11.71
CA GLN A 61 19.96 -0.21 11.46
C GLN A 61 20.87 1.01 11.37
N ALA A 62 22.06 0.95 11.99
CA ALA A 62 23.01 2.06 12.03
C ALA A 62 23.61 2.39 10.65
N ASN A 63 23.85 1.37 9.83
CA ASN A 63 24.59 1.50 8.57
C ASN A 63 23.70 1.46 7.32
N ARG A 64 22.38 1.37 7.49
CA ARG A 64 21.42 1.22 6.39
C ARG A 64 20.07 1.80 6.80
N ASP A 65 19.41 2.48 5.87
CA ASP A 65 18.05 2.97 6.07
C ASP A 65 17.04 1.81 5.99
N ALA A 66 17.00 1.05 7.07
CA ALA A 66 16.24 -0.19 7.22
C ALA A 66 15.84 -0.39 8.69
N ILE A 67 14.79 -1.17 8.90
CA ILE A 67 14.39 -1.66 10.23
C ILE A 67 14.64 -3.16 10.34
N TYR A 68 14.95 -3.60 11.54
CA TYR A 68 15.32 -4.97 11.84
C TYR A 68 14.60 -5.49 13.08
N LYS A 69 14.25 -6.79 13.08
CA LYS A 69 13.80 -7.49 14.28
C LYS A 69 14.11 -8.99 14.21
N GLU A 70 14.46 -9.56 15.36
CA GLU A 70 14.55 -11.01 15.54
C GLU A 70 13.24 -11.53 16.17
N PHE A 71 12.73 -12.63 15.63
CA PHE A 71 11.60 -13.38 16.16
C PHE A 71 12.06 -14.77 16.59
N VAL A 72 11.65 -15.21 17.78
CA VAL A 72 11.97 -16.53 18.32
C VAL A 72 10.66 -17.27 18.59
N PHE A 73 10.53 -18.47 18.03
CA PHE A 73 9.34 -19.33 18.17
C PHE A 73 9.68 -20.58 18.99
N LYS A 74 8.70 -21.44 19.27
CA LYS A 74 8.96 -22.69 20.03
C LYS A 74 9.78 -23.70 19.24
N ASN A 75 9.56 -23.77 17.92
CA ASN A 75 10.17 -24.76 17.03
C ASN A 75 10.16 -24.26 15.58
N PHE A 76 10.74 -25.05 14.67
CA PHE A 76 10.80 -24.73 13.25
C PHE A 76 9.42 -24.70 12.57
N ASN A 77 8.48 -25.55 12.98
CA ASN A 77 7.15 -25.59 12.34
C ASN A 77 6.39 -24.28 12.56
N GLU A 78 6.41 -23.76 13.79
CA GLU A 78 5.83 -22.45 14.12
C GLU A 78 6.52 -21.31 13.37
N ALA A 79 7.86 -21.30 13.35
CA ALA A 79 8.63 -20.29 12.63
C ALA A 79 8.29 -20.29 11.13
N PHE A 80 8.25 -21.46 10.50
CA PHE A 80 7.96 -21.58 9.07
C PHE A 80 6.49 -21.29 8.75
N GLY A 81 5.56 -21.63 9.66
CA GLY A 81 4.16 -21.23 9.54
C GLY A 81 3.96 -19.71 9.62
N PHE A 82 4.70 -19.04 10.50
CA PHE A 82 4.79 -17.58 10.53
C PHE A 82 5.36 -17.03 9.22
N MET A 83 6.49 -17.55 8.74
CA MET A 83 7.13 -17.13 7.49
C MET A 83 6.18 -17.27 6.29
N THR A 84 5.44 -18.38 6.21
CA THR A 84 4.48 -18.64 5.12
C THR A 84 3.40 -17.55 5.07
N LYS A 85 2.84 -17.16 6.21
CA LYS A 85 1.83 -16.08 6.27
C LYS A 85 2.42 -14.73 5.85
N VAL A 86 3.67 -14.44 6.24
CA VAL A 86 4.39 -13.23 5.83
C VAL A 86 4.65 -13.23 4.33
N ALA A 87 5.06 -14.37 3.74
CA ALA A 87 5.29 -14.51 2.31
C ALA A 87 4.02 -14.22 1.49
N LEU A 88 2.86 -14.76 1.90
CA LEU A 88 1.59 -14.49 1.22
C LEU A 88 1.21 -13.00 1.23
N GLN A 89 1.49 -12.30 2.33
CA GLN A 89 1.24 -10.86 2.42
C GLN A 89 2.26 -10.06 1.61
N ALA A 90 3.53 -10.47 1.61
CA ALA A 90 4.59 -9.86 0.82
C ALA A 90 4.25 -9.90 -0.69
N GLU A 91 3.81 -11.05 -1.20
CA GLU A 91 3.34 -11.21 -2.59
C GLU A 91 2.15 -10.28 -2.89
N LYS A 92 1.16 -10.23 -2.01
CA LYS A 92 0.01 -9.32 -2.17
C LYS A 92 0.42 -7.84 -2.21
N MET A 93 1.47 -7.47 -1.50
CA MET A 93 1.97 -6.11 -1.41
C MET A 93 2.98 -5.75 -2.51
N ASP A 94 3.49 -6.75 -3.25
CA ASP A 94 4.68 -6.60 -4.09
C ASP A 94 5.82 -5.92 -3.31
N HIS A 95 6.09 -6.45 -2.12
CA HIS A 95 7.11 -5.96 -1.20
C HIS A 95 7.64 -7.09 -0.32
N HIS A 96 8.89 -7.47 -0.54
CA HIS A 96 9.47 -8.67 0.07
C HIS A 96 10.44 -8.32 1.21
N PRO A 97 10.46 -9.10 2.29
CA PRO A 97 11.46 -8.95 3.33
C PRO A 97 12.81 -9.51 2.90
N GLU A 98 13.88 -8.98 3.48
CA GLU A 98 15.13 -9.72 3.62
C GLU A 98 15.09 -10.48 4.93
N TRP A 99 15.32 -11.79 4.90
CA TRP A 99 15.30 -12.58 6.14
C TRP A 99 16.33 -13.70 6.16
N PHE A 100 16.63 -14.14 7.38
CA PHE A 100 17.46 -15.29 7.67
C PHE A 100 16.75 -16.14 8.72
N ASN A 101 16.68 -17.45 8.50
CA ASN A 101 16.04 -18.38 9.43
C ASN A 101 16.99 -19.51 9.81
N VAL A 102 17.09 -19.77 11.11
CA VAL A 102 17.76 -20.95 11.67
C VAL A 102 16.84 -21.56 12.71
N TYR A 103 16.28 -22.73 12.39
CA TYR A 103 15.34 -23.45 13.24
C TYR A 103 14.17 -22.55 13.69
N ASN A 104 14.10 -22.22 14.98
CA ASN A 104 13.03 -21.43 15.57
C ASN A 104 13.27 -19.92 15.56
N LYS A 105 14.38 -19.43 14.98
CA LYS A 105 14.70 -18.00 14.92
C LYS A 105 14.53 -17.46 13.50
N VAL A 106 13.86 -16.32 13.37
CA VAL A 106 13.69 -15.60 12.10
C VAL A 106 14.13 -14.16 12.28
N ASN A 107 15.18 -13.77 11.58
CA ASN A 107 15.75 -12.43 11.58
C ASN A 107 15.23 -11.72 10.34
N ILE A 108 14.53 -10.59 10.49
CA ILE A 108 13.90 -9.87 9.38
C ILE A 108 14.47 -8.46 9.29
N THR A 109 14.89 -8.06 8.10
CA THR A 109 15.25 -6.69 7.72
C THR A 109 14.27 -6.19 6.65
N LEU A 110 13.77 -4.96 6.82
CA LEU A 110 12.89 -4.31 5.86
C LEU A 110 13.48 -2.98 5.39
N SER A 111 13.51 -2.80 4.07
CA SER A 111 13.89 -1.58 3.37
C SER A 111 13.32 -1.64 1.96
N SER A 112 12.99 -0.50 1.36
CA SER A 112 12.49 -0.42 0.00
C SER A 112 13.63 -0.07 -0.97
N HIS A 113 13.99 -1.01 -1.84
CA HIS A 113 15.11 -0.85 -2.79
C HIS A 113 14.89 0.25 -3.83
N ASP A 114 13.65 0.42 -4.31
CA ASP A 114 13.30 1.39 -5.35
C ASP A 114 13.40 2.84 -4.91
N VAL A 115 13.26 3.09 -3.61
CA VAL A 115 13.49 4.40 -2.99
C VAL A 115 14.80 4.46 -2.22
N ASN A 116 15.58 3.37 -2.18
CA ASN A 116 16.83 3.23 -1.43
C ASN A 116 16.70 3.59 0.06
N GLY A 117 15.66 3.12 0.73
CA GLY A 117 15.41 3.42 2.14
C GLY A 117 14.05 2.99 2.65
N LEU A 118 13.68 3.45 3.85
CA LEU A 118 12.39 3.11 4.45
C LEU A 118 11.24 3.84 3.74
N SER A 119 10.19 3.10 3.41
CA SER A 119 8.94 3.60 2.85
C SER A 119 7.73 3.15 3.65
N GLN A 120 6.55 3.63 3.28
CA GLN A 120 5.29 3.18 3.88
C GLN A 120 5.03 1.67 3.69
N ARG A 121 5.64 1.02 2.68
CA ARG A 121 5.52 -0.44 2.49
C ARG A 121 6.22 -1.21 3.59
N ASP A 122 7.40 -0.75 4.02
CA ASP A 122 8.15 -1.35 5.13
C ASP A 122 7.36 -1.28 6.43
N VAL A 123 6.77 -0.12 6.73
CA VAL A 123 5.91 0.06 7.91
C VAL A 123 4.72 -0.90 7.86
N LYS A 124 4.00 -0.94 6.73
CA LYS A 124 2.81 -1.80 6.57
C LYS A 124 3.15 -3.28 6.74
N LEU A 125 4.26 -3.73 6.16
CA LEU A 125 4.69 -5.13 6.26
C LEU A 125 5.15 -5.45 7.68
N ALA A 126 5.91 -4.55 8.34
CA ALA A 126 6.32 -4.72 9.74
C ALA A 126 5.12 -4.81 10.69
N THR A 127 4.10 -3.97 10.51
CA THR A 127 2.86 -4.02 11.30
C THR A 127 2.14 -5.34 11.10
N PHE A 128 2.04 -5.83 9.86
CA PHE A 128 1.46 -7.14 9.59
C PHE A 128 2.26 -8.27 10.23
N ILE A 129 3.58 -8.25 10.09
CA ILE A 129 4.49 -9.22 10.71
C ILE A 129 4.27 -9.30 12.22
N ASN A 130 4.20 -8.16 12.93
CA ASN A 130 3.91 -8.13 14.36
C ASN A 130 2.56 -8.78 14.70
N LYS A 131 1.52 -8.53 13.91
CA LYS A 131 0.19 -9.17 14.09
C LYS A 131 0.25 -10.69 13.91
N VAL A 132 1.01 -11.18 12.93
CA VAL A 132 1.17 -12.62 12.71
C VAL A 132 1.97 -13.25 13.85
N ALA A 133 3.05 -12.59 14.30
CA ALA A 133 3.89 -13.06 15.38
C ALA A 133 3.11 -13.23 16.69
N SER A 134 2.29 -12.23 17.07
CA SER A 134 1.48 -12.28 18.29
C SER A 134 0.44 -13.41 18.31
N THR A 135 -0.01 -13.83 17.13
CA THR A 135 -0.94 -14.97 17.00
C THR A 135 -0.22 -16.33 17.02
N THR A 136 1.09 -16.35 16.76
CA THR A 136 1.89 -17.58 16.59
C THR A 136 2.69 -17.93 17.86
N GLY A 137 2.32 -17.37 19.02
CA GLY A 137 2.90 -17.74 20.32
C GLY A 137 4.21 -17.03 20.67
N ASN A 138 4.50 -15.89 20.04
CA ASN A 138 5.63 -15.01 20.33
C ASN A 138 5.15 -13.64 20.79
#